data_AF-A0A7J6NQ84-F1
#
_entry.id   AF-A0A7J6NQ84-F1
#
_cell.length_a   1.000
_cell.length_b   1.000
_cell.length_c   1.000
_cell.angle_alpha   90.00
_cell.angle_beta   90.00
_cell.angle_gamma   90.00
#
_symmetry.space_group_name_H-M   'P 1'
#
loop_
_entity.id
_entity.type
_entity.pdbx_description
1 polymer ?
#
loop_
_entity_poly.entity_id
_entity_poly.type
_entity_poly.pdbx_seq_one_letter_code
_entity_poly.pdbx_strand_id
1 'polypeptide(L)'
;MATTQVHSGRIRCLHAPSDATDIPTGPVVYWMSREIRSRDNWALLHAQNLALQGKQPLVVVYNLAVGYLGGALRQHVFKVGGLRVVAKNLHDKGIPFRVDYSEDFPKALGKIASKLGSSHVVTDFTPLRLNRKWEEAFVKEAKKLSIKFEQVDAHNVVPCWVASDKLEYAARTIRPRLWRNWDTYCTEFPICKCTRMKLLSDEQLLVGLDRSVEPVTWLMPGEDAALDHLSKFINNMKGYSESRNDPTKNAIS
;
A
#
# COMPACT_ATOMS: atom_id res chain seq x y z
N MET A 1 8.96 4.21 25.90
CA MET A 1 8.01 3.48 25.03
C MET A 1 8.75 3.10 23.77
N ALA A 2 9.03 1.81 23.56
CA ALA A 2 9.75 1.35 22.37
C ALA A 2 8.93 1.73 21.13
N THR A 3 9.49 2.55 20.25
CA THR A 3 8.98 2.71 18.89
C THR A 3 9.08 1.36 18.22
N THR A 4 7.96 0.64 18.09
CA THR A 4 7.90 -0.64 17.38
C THR A 4 8.22 -0.37 15.93
N GLN A 5 9.49 -0.55 15.56
CA GLN A 5 10.00 -0.34 14.22
C GLN A 5 9.43 -1.42 13.30
N VAL A 6 9.16 -1.07 12.04
CA VAL A 6 8.76 -2.07 11.04
C VAL A 6 9.88 -3.11 10.93
N HIS A 7 9.54 -4.38 11.10
CA HIS A 7 10.52 -5.46 11.08
C HIS A 7 11.27 -5.47 9.74
N SER A 8 12.61 -5.48 9.78
CA SER A 8 13.47 -5.33 8.59
C SER A 8 13.20 -6.36 7.50
N GLY A 9 12.85 -7.60 7.88
CA GLY A 9 12.46 -8.65 6.92
C GLY A 9 11.20 -8.32 6.08
N ARG A 10 10.40 -7.31 6.45
CA ARG A 10 9.30 -6.79 5.62
C ARG A 10 9.77 -5.84 4.52
N ILE A 11 11.03 -5.40 4.55
CA ILE A 11 11.56 -4.33 3.71
C ILE A 11 12.58 -4.92 2.74
N ARG A 12 12.49 -4.54 1.46
CA ARG A 12 13.44 -4.89 0.41
C ARG A 12 13.93 -3.62 -0.27
N CYS A 13 15.24 -3.41 -0.31
CA CYS A 13 15.84 -2.33 -1.08
C CYS A 13 15.84 -2.70 -2.57
N LEU A 14 15.20 -1.88 -3.40
CA LEU A 14 15.18 -2.03 -4.87
C LEU A 14 16.26 -1.18 -5.55
N HIS A 15 16.63 -0.06 -4.93
CA HIS A 15 17.76 0.76 -5.33
C HIS A 15 18.30 1.58 -4.15
N ALA A 16 19.63 1.66 -4.05
CA ALA A 16 20.33 2.60 -3.18
C ALA A 16 21.37 3.39 -4.00
N PRO A 17 21.51 4.71 -3.80
CA PRO A 17 22.55 5.51 -4.44
C PRO A 17 23.95 5.13 -3.91
N SER A 18 24.98 5.27 -4.75
CA SER A 18 26.39 4.93 -4.42
C SER A 18 27.03 5.92 -3.46
N ASP A 19 26.66 7.20 -3.57
CA ASP A 19 27.28 8.32 -2.85
C ASP A 19 26.22 9.06 -2.05
N ALA A 20 25.92 8.57 -0.84
CA ALA A 20 25.02 9.25 0.09
C ALA A 20 25.81 10.34 0.86
N THR A 21 26.27 11.38 0.17
CA THR A 21 27.02 12.48 0.80
C THR A 21 26.12 13.63 1.28
N ASP A 22 24.95 13.81 0.67
CA ASP A 22 23.98 14.82 1.11
C ASP A 22 22.86 14.19 1.94
N ILE A 23 22.67 14.73 3.16
CA ILE A 23 21.49 14.44 3.97
C ILE A 23 20.29 15.01 3.20
N PRO A 24 19.36 14.17 2.76
CA PRO A 24 18.23 14.68 2.02
C PRO A 24 17.40 15.62 2.89
N THR A 25 16.83 16.67 2.30
CA THR A 25 15.98 17.64 3.03
C THR A 25 14.51 17.56 2.62
N GLY A 26 14.21 16.93 1.48
CA GLY A 26 12.85 16.76 0.99
C GLY A 26 12.06 15.62 1.66
N PRO A 27 10.77 15.47 1.35
CA PRO A 27 9.91 14.49 1.97
C PRO A 27 10.29 13.05 1.61
N VAL A 28 9.95 12.11 2.48
CA VAL A 28 9.79 10.70 2.09
C VAL A 28 8.48 10.56 1.31
N VAL A 29 8.53 9.89 0.17
CA VAL A 29 7.35 9.62 -0.66
C VAL A 29 6.93 8.17 -0.52
N TYR A 30 5.70 7.91 -0.08
CA TYR A 30 5.09 6.59 -0.16
C TYR A 30 4.26 6.48 -1.45
N TRP A 31 4.78 5.72 -2.41
CA TRP A 31 4.00 5.22 -3.55
C TRP A 31 3.06 4.11 -3.07
N MET A 32 1.81 4.46 -2.82
CA MET A 32 0.75 3.52 -2.52
C MET A 32 0.24 2.88 -3.83
N SER A 33 0.14 1.55 -3.86
CA SER A 33 -0.36 0.82 -5.04
C SER A 33 -1.41 -0.23 -4.67
N ARG A 34 -1.01 -1.25 -3.92
CA ARG A 34 -1.87 -2.37 -3.51
C ARG A 34 -2.62 -2.08 -2.21
N GLU A 35 -1.96 -1.40 -1.26
CA GLU A 35 -2.46 -1.25 0.10
C GLU A 35 -3.23 0.07 0.28
N ILE A 36 -4.43 0.12 -0.28
CA ILE A 36 -5.32 1.31 -0.26
C ILE A 36 -5.99 1.48 1.11
N ARG A 37 -5.18 1.74 2.15
CA ARG A 37 -5.62 1.99 3.52
C ARG A 37 -4.58 2.80 4.31
N SER A 38 -5.06 3.54 5.30
CA SER A 38 -4.28 4.38 6.23
C SER A 38 -4.03 3.72 7.58
N ARG A 39 -4.79 2.66 7.92
CA ARG A 39 -4.61 1.83 9.12
C ARG A 39 -3.94 0.51 8.75
N ASP A 40 -3.18 -0.05 9.68
CA ASP A 40 -2.56 -1.38 9.56
C ASP A 40 -1.80 -1.59 8.24
N ASN A 41 -1.00 -0.58 7.87
CA ASN A 41 -0.24 -0.53 6.62
C ASN A 41 1.26 -0.40 6.94
N TRP A 42 2.00 -1.51 6.82
CA TRP A 42 3.43 -1.54 7.11
C TRP A 42 4.26 -0.63 6.19
N ALA A 43 3.83 -0.42 4.94
CA ALA A 43 4.54 0.46 4.00
C ALA A 43 4.39 1.92 4.40
N LEU A 44 3.17 2.35 4.78
CA LEU A 44 2.91 3.68 5.31
C LEU A 44 3.68 3.91 6.62
N LEU A 45 3.66 2.94 7.54
CA LEU A 45 4.37 3.02 8.82
C LEU A 45 5.89 3.11 8.63
N HIS A 46 6.44 2.36 7.68
CA HIS A 46 7.87 2.43 7.35
C HIS A 46 8.25 3.80 6.78
N ALA A 47 7.48 4.29 5.80
CA ALA A 47 7.69 5.62 5.24
C ALA A 47 7.58 6.73 6.29
N GLN A 48 6.64 6.62 7.23
CA GLN A 48 6.53 7.54 8.36
C GLN A 48 7.72 7.46 9.30
N ASN A 49 8.21 6.26 9.63
CA ASN A 49 9.37 6.10 10.50
C ASN A 49 10.61 6.76 9.90
N LEU A 50 10.83 6.58 8.59
CA LEU A 50 11.90 7.25 7.85
C LEU A 50 11.77 8.77 7.90
N ALA A 51 10.56 9.28 7.63
CA ALA A 51 10.29 10.72 7.67
C ALA A 51 10.54 11.31 9.06
N LEU A 52 10.09 10.65 10.12
CA LEU A 52 10.31 11.08 11.51
C LEU A 52 11.79 11.04 11.91
N GLN A 53 12.54 10.01 11.50
CA GLN A 53 13.98 9.89 11.75
C GLN A 53 14.77 11.00 11.03
N GLY A 54 14.40 11.29 9.78
CA GLY A 54 15.01 12.35 8.98
C GLY A 54 14.51 13.77 9.31
N LYS A 55 13.52 13.91 10.20
CA LYS A 55 12.78 15.17 10.44
C LYS A 55 12.23 15.79 9.14
N GLN A 56 11.78 14.93 8.23
CA GLN A 56 11.26 15.26 6.91
C GLN A 56 9.74 15.10 6.85
N PRO A 57 9.07 15.73 5.87
CA PRO A 57 7.67 15.43 5.58
C PRO A 57 7.49 14.02 5.01
N LEU A 58 6.27 13.51 5.13
CA LEU A 58 5.80 12.33 4.43
C LEU A 58 4.73 12.75 3.43
N VAL A 59 4.82 12.28 2.19
CA VAL A 59 3.78 12.47 1.17
C VAL A 59 3.37 11.09 0.65
N VAL A 60 2.08 10.87 0.48
CA VAL A 60 1.55 9.65 -0.14
C VAL A 60 1.11 9.96 -1.57
N VAL A 61 1.55 9.15 -2.53
CA VAL A 61 1.18 9.25 -3.94
C VAL A 61 0.56 7.93 -4.38
N TYR A 62 -0.65 7.98 -4.93
CA TYR A 62 -1.35 6.82 -5.49
C TYR A 62 -1.41 6.89 -7.01
N ASN A 63 -1.15 5.77 -7.68
CA ASN A 63 -1.27 5.67 -9.13
C ASN A 63 -2.63 5.08 -9.55
N LEU A 64 -3.54 5.93 -10.04
CA LEU A 64 -4.87 5.51 -10.50
C LEU A 64 -4.86 5.19 -12.00
N ALA A 65 -4.38 3.99 -12.33
CA ALA A 65 -4.44 3.47 -13.69
C ALA A 65 -5.89 3.11 -14.09
N VAL A 66 -6.40 3.76 -15.13
CA VAL A 66 -7.67 3.43 -15.78
C VAL A 66 -7.52 2.09 -16.52
N GLY A 67 -8.54 1.22 -16.45
CA GLY A 67 -8.52 -0.07 -17.15
C GLY A 67 -7.47 -1.06 -16.62
N TYR A 68 -6.96 -0.85 -15.41
CA TYR A 68 -5.91 -1.70 -14.81
C TYR A 68 -6.30 -3.18 -14.87
N LEU A 69 -5.51 -3.98 -15.60
CA LEU A 69 -5.73 -5.40 -15.86
C LEU A 69 -7.15 -5.73 -16.40
N GLY A 70 -7.73 -4.84 -17.19
CA GLY A 70 -9.07 -5.00 -17.77
C GLY A 70 -10.21 -4.68 -16.78
N GLY A 71 -9.92 -4.01 -15.66
CA GLY A 71 -10.96 -3.56 -14.72
C GLY A 71 -11.91 -2.52 -15.35
N ALA A 72 -13.21 -2.73 -15.17
CA ALA A 72 -14.28 -1.87 -15.69
C ALA A 72 -14.76 -0.83 -14.65
N LEU A 73 -15.84 -0.09 -14.97
CA LEU A 73 -16.41 0.93 -14.09
C LEU A 73 -16.71 0.41 -12.67
N ARG A 74 -17.24 -0.81 -12.51
CA ARG A 74 -17.54 -1.40 -11.21
C ARG A 74 -16.34 -1.38 -10.25
N GLN A 75 -15.21 -1.93 -10.69
CA GLN A 75 -13.99 -1.99 -9.88
C GLN A 75 -13.42 -0.58 -9.64
N HIS A 76 -13.52 0.28 -10.65
CA HIS A 76 -13.00 1.64 -10.55
C HIS A 76 -13.79 2.48 -9.54
N VAL A 77 -15.13 2.44 -9.57
CA VAL A 77 -15.98 3.17 -8.62
C VAL A 77 -15.74 2.69 -7.19
N PHE A 78 -15.62 1.38 -6.98
CA PHE A 78 -15.30 0.83 -5.66
C PHE A 78 -13.93 1.32 -5.17
N LYS A 79 -12.90 1.24 -6.02
CA LYS A 79 -11.55 1.72 -5.71
C LYS A 79 -11.53 3.21 -5.36
N VAL A 80 -12.19 4.05 -6.16
CA VAL A 80 -12.27 5.50 -5.95
C VAL A 80 -12.99 5.83 -4.66
N GLY A 81 -14.08 5.12 -4.33
CA GLY A 81 -14.75 5.27 -3.04
C GLY A 81 -13.80 4.99 -1.88
N GLY A 82 -12.97 3.96 -1.98
CA GLY A 82 -11.95 3.65 -0.98
C GLY A 82 -10.85 4.71 -0.89
N LEU A 83 -10.38 5.23 -2.03
CA LEU A 83 -9.39 6.31 -2.08
C LEU A 83 -9.88 7.59 -1.40
N ARG A 84 -11.17 7.92 -1.48
CA ARG A 84 -11.76 9.07 -0.74
C ARG A 84 -11.66 8.89 0.77
N VAL A 85 -11.92 7.68 1.28
CA VAL A 85 -11.77 7.37 2.71
C VAL A 85 -10.31 7.48 3.14
N VAL A 86 -9.38 6.95 2.34
CA VAL A 86 -7.93 7.09 2.60
C VAL A 86 -7.51 8.56 2.61
N ALA A 87 -7.95 9.36 1.64
CA ALA A 87 -7.66 10.78 1.55
C ALA A 87 -8.07 11.52 2.83
N LYS A 88 -9.30 11.30 3.29
CA LYS A 88 -9.80 11.85 4.57
C LYS A 88 -8.94 11.39 5.75
N ASN A 89 -8.68 10.09 5.87
CA ASN A 89 -7.98 9.56 7.04
C ASN A 89 -6.48 9.95 7.08
N LEU A 90 -5.85 10.17 5.92
CA LEU A 90 -4.51 10.76 5.83
C LEU A 90 -4.53 12.27 6.12
N HIS A 91 -5.54 12.99 5.64
CA HIS A 91 -5.74 14.41 5.96
C HIS A 91 -5.91 14.65 7.47
N ASP A 92 -6.70 13.82 8.15
CA ASP A 92 -6.89 13.86 9.61
C ASP A 92 -5.56 13.61 10.37
N LYS A 93 -4.59 12.94 9.73
CA LYS A 93 -3.22 12.72 10.22
C LYS A 93 -2.22 13.78 9.74
N GLY A 94 -2.62 14.76 8.94
CA GLY A 94 -1.75 15.77 8.35
C GLY A 94 -0.77 15.22 7.30
N ILE A 95 -1.10 14.09 6.67
CA ILE A 95 -0.28 13.47 5.62
C ILE A 95 -0.87 13.85 4.26
N PRO A 96 -0.15 14.64 3.42
CA PRO A 96 -0.60 14.95 2.07
C PRO A 96 -0.78 13.68 1.22
N PHE A 97 -1.89 13.65 0.47
CA PHE A 97 -2.24 12.54 -0.42
C PHE A 97 -2.49 13.06 -1.83
N ARG A 98 -1.75 12.52 -2.82
CA ARG A 98 -1.87 12.86 -4.23
C ARG A 98 -2.31 11.63 -5.03
N VAL A 99 -3.32 11.79 -5.87
CA VAL A 99 -3.69 10.79 -6.88
C VAL A 99 -3.15 11.24 -8.23
N ASP A 100 -2.46 10.34 -8.94
CA ASP A 100 -1.91 10.60 -10.26
C ASP A 100 -2.50 9.64 -11.30
N TYR A 101 -2.75 10.16 -12.50
CA TYR A 101 -3.42 9.46 -13.60
C TYR A 101 -2.51 9.25 -14.81
N SER A 102 -1.22 9.53 -14.68
CA SER A 102 -0.28 9.42 -15.80
C SER A 102 -0.21 7.98 -16.32
N GLU A 103 -0.24 7.83 -17.64
CA GLU A 103 -0.05 6.52 -18.30
C GLU A 103 1.32 5.92 -17.97
N ASP A 104 2.37 6.75 -17.98
CA ASP A 104 3.72 6.41 -17.50
C ASP A 104 3.92 6.92 -16.07
N PHE A 105 3.27 6.25 -15.12
CA PHE A 105 3.37 6.61 -13.70
C PHE A 105 4.81 6.55 -13.15
N PRO A 106 5.67 5.57 -13.47
CA PRO A 106 7.06 5.58 -13.03
C PRO A 106 7.80 6.89 -13.37
N LYS A 107 7.67 7.38 -14.60
CA LYS A 107 8.24 8.65 -15.01
C LYS A 107 7.59 9.84 -14.30
N ALA A 108 6.27 9.81 -14.12
CA ALA A 108 5.54 10.85 -13.39
C ALA A 108 5.99 10.93 -11.92
N LEU A 109 6.14 9.79 -11.25
CA LEU A 109 6.64 9.68 -9.88
C LEU A 109 8.07 10.24 -9.76
N GLY A 110 8.95 9.97 -10.73
CA GLY A 110 10.29 10.56 -10.77
C GLY A 110 10.24 12.10 -10.82
N LYS A 111 9.35 12.67 -11.66
CA LYS A 111 9.13 14.13 -11.71
C LYS A 111 8.56 14.68 -10.41
N ILE A 112 7.61 13.99 -9.79
CA ILE A 112 7.01 14.37 -8.50
C ILE A 112 8.10 14.37 -7.42
N ALA A 113 8.86 13.30 -7.30
CA ALA A 113 9.93 13.16 -6.32
C ALA A 113 11.00 14.26 -6.50
N SER A 114 11.44 14.50 -7.74
CA SER A 114 12.39 15.57 -8.06
C SER A 114 11.85 16.96 -7.72
N LYS A 115 10.59 17.28 -8.07
CA LYS A 115 9.95 18.56 -7.73
C LYS A 115 9.85 18.78 -6.22
N LEU A 116 9.63 17.71 -5.45
CA LEU A 116 9.57 17.76 -4.00
C LEU A 116 10.96 17.77 -3.33
N GLY A 117 12.04 17.53 -4.09
CA GLY A 117 13.37 17.30 -3.52
C GLY A 117 13.48 16.01 -2.71
N SER A 118 12.58 15.04 -2.96
CA SER A 118 12.57 13.75 -2.28
C SER A 118 13.72 12.87 -2.76
N SER A 119 14.41 12.24 -1.82
CA SER A 119 15.46 11.27 -2.09
C SER A 119 15.08 9.84 -1.69
N HIS A 120 13.88 9.63 -1.13
CA HIS A 120 13.49 8.34 -0.58
C HIS A 120 12.05 8.05 -0.95
N VAL A 121 11.88 7.02 -1.78
CA VAL A 121 10.59 6.49 -2.16
C VAL A 121 10.41 5.11 -1.52
N VAL A 122 9.25 4.90 -0.92
CA VAL A 122 8.80 3.61 -0.40
C VAL A 122 7.60 3.17 -1.24
N THR A 123 7.49 1.89 -1.58
CA THR A 123 6.28 1.31 -2.20
C THR A 123 5.81 0.07 -1.45
N ASP A 124 4.58 -0.36 -1.70
CA ASP A 124 4.06 -1.64 -1.19
C ASP A 124 4.33 -2.80 -2.17
N PHE A 125 4.25 -4.03 -1.66
CA PHE A 125 4.57 -5.24 -2.42
C PHE A 125 3.39 -5.80 -3.21
N THR A 126 3.65 -6.12 -4.47
CA THR A 126 2.74 -6.91 -5.32
C THR A 126 3.54 -7.84 -6.25
N PRO A 127 3.15 -9.13 -6.36
CA PRO A 127 3.84 -10.07 -7.23
C PRO A 127 3.42 -9.94 -8.71
N LEU A 128 2.44 -9.09 -9.03
CA LEU A 128 1.86 -8.99 -10.37
C LEU A 128 2.86 -8.45 -11.39
N ARG A 129 2.88 -9.05 -12.58
CA ARG A 129 3.82 -8.72 -13.66
C ARG A 129 3.79 -7.24 -14.06
N LEU A 130 2.60 -6.63 -14.12
CA LEU A 130 2.45 -5.22 -14.50
C LEU A 130 3.13 -4.29 -13.49
N ASN A 131 2.91 -4.51 -12.20
CA ASN A 131 3.49 -3.68 -11.15
C ASN A 131 5.00 -3.87 -11.03
N ARG A 132 5.50 -5.11 -11.16
CA ARG A 132 6.94 -5.37 -11.22
C ARG A 132 7.60 -4.60 -12.37
N LYS A 133 6.97 -4.53 -13.54
CA LYS A 133 7.46 -3.69 -14.65
C LYS A 133 7.49 -2.20 -14.31
N TRP A 134 6.48 -1.69 -13.58
CA TRP A 134 6.49 -0.31 -13.11
C TRP A 134 7.58 -0.05 -12.08
N GLU A 135 7.81 -0.98 -11.15
CA GLU A 135 8.91 -0.92 -10.18
C GLU A 135 10.27 -0.92 -10.89
N GLU A 136 10.49 -1.82 -11.85
CA GLU A 136 11.70 -1.88 -12.68
C GLU A 136 11.92 -0.60 -13.50
N ALA A 137 10.85 -0.03 -14.05
CA ALA A 137 10.91 1.26 -14.74
C ALA A 137 11.26 2.40 -13.77
N PHE A 138 10.67 2.41 -12.57
CA PHE A 138 10.97 3.42 -11.56
C PHE A 138 12.40 3.30 -11.03
N VAL A 139 12.95 2.09 -10.89
CA VAL A 139 14.38 1.89 -10.54
C VAL A 139 15.30 2.61 -11.54
N LYS A 140 14.96 2.64 -12.84
CA LYS A 140 15.74 3.38 -13.84
C LYS A 140 15.68 4.90 -13.62
N GLU A 141 14.52 5.44 -13.24
CA GLU A 141 14.36 6.85 -12.90
C GLU A 141 15.06 7.19 -11.58
N ALA A 142 14.93 6.33 -10.56
CA ALA A 142 15.55 6.49 -9.27
C ALA A 142 17.09 6.55 -9.36
N LYS A 143 17.70 5.74 -10.24
CA LYS A 143 19.14 5.81 -10.55
C LYS A 143 19.58 7.17 -11.12
N LYS A 144 18.77 7.78 -11.99
CA LYS A 144 19.10 9.09 -12.58
C LYS A 144 19.00 10.22 -11.57
N LEU A 145 18.11 10.07 -10.59
CA LEU A 145 17.79 11.09 -9.59
C LEU A 145 18.45 10.82 -8.22
N SER A 146 19.25 9.75 -8.11
CA SER A 146 19.88 9.29 -6.86
C SER A 146 18.88 9.07 -5.72
N ILE A 147 17.69 8.55 -6.04
CA ILE A 147 16.61 8.29 -5.08
C ILE A 147 16.76 6.88 -4.51
N LYS A 148 16.81 6.75 -3.18
CA LYS A 148 16.66 5.45 -2.52
C LYS A 148 15.24 4.92 -2.73
N PHE A 149 15.11 3.69 -3.20
CA PHE A 149 13.82 3.06 -3.46
C PHE A 149 13.70 1.75 -2.69
N GLU A 150 12.72 1.69 -1.78
CA GLU A 150 12.44 0.53 -0.94
C GLU A 150 11.02 0.02 -1.18
N GLN A 151 10.83 -1.29 -1.07
CA GLN A 151 9.55 -1.96 -1.15
C GLN A 151 9.24 -2.65 0.17
N VAL A 152 7.99 -2.57 0.62
CA VAL A 152 7.55 -3.17 1.88
C VAL A 152 6.40 -4.14 1.65
N ASP A 153 6.51 -5.36 2.18
CA ASP A 153 5.38 -6.29 2.22
C ASP A 153 4.42 -5.91 3.36
N ALA A 154 3.37 -5.20 2.95
CA ALA A 154 2.29 -4.74 3.81
C ALA A 154 0.99 -5.51 3.61
N HIS A 155 0.95 -6.48 2.68
CA HIS A 155 -0.23 -7.28 2.39
C HIS A 155 -0.23 -8.62 3.13
N ASN A 156 0.93 -9.25 3.23
CA ASN A 156 1.05 -10.56 3.87
C ASN A 156 1.45 -10.42 5.35
N VAL A 157 0.93 -11.30 6.20
CA VAL A 157 1.36 -11.38 7.61
C VAL A 157 2.85 -11.68 7.66
N VAL A 158 3.28 -12.80 7.08
CA VAL A 158 4.71 -13.12 6.85
C VAL A 158 5.09 -12.63 5.45
N PRO A 159 6.14 -11.79 5.28
CA PRO A 159 6.54 -11.28 3.97
C PRO A 159 6.77 -12.41 2.95
N CYS A 160 6.34 -12.19 1.71
CA CYS A 160 6.32 -13.22 0.67
C CYS A 160 7.69 -13.86 0.44
N TRP A 161 8.76 -13.06 0.45
CA TRP A 161 10.14 -13.53 0.27
C TRP A 161 10.76 -14.13 1.54
N VAL A 162 10.14 -13.95 2.71
CA VAL A 162 10.52 -14.60 3.97
C VAL A 162 9.79 -15.94 4.13
N ALA A 163 8.53 -16.00 3.70
CA ALA A 163 7.69 -17.17 3.83
C ALA A 163 8.28 -18.41 3.13
N SER A 164 8.88 -18.21 1.95
CA SER A 164 9.58 -19.25 1.20
C SER A 164 10.53 -18.63 0.18
N ASP A 165 11.68 -19.28 -0.03
CA ASP A 165 12.67 -18.97 -1.07
C ASP A 165 12.30 -19.55 -2.44
N LYS A 166 11.25 -20.39 -2.49
CA LYS A 166 10.76 -21.04 -3.69
C LYS A 166 9.24 -21.10 -3.77
N LEU A 167 8.73 -21.42 -4.97
CA LEU A 167 7.33 -21.80 -5.15
C LEU A 167 7.03 -23.10 -4.38
N GLU A 168 6.07 -23.03 -3.47
CA GLU A 168 5.59 -24.18 -2.72
C GLU A 168 4.45 -24.87 -3.49
N TYR A 169 4.52 -26.19 -3.65
CA TYR A 169 3.60 -26.93 -4.52
C TYR A 169 2.26 -27.25 -3.84
N ALA A 170 2.16 -27.15 -2.51
CA ALA A 170 0.94 -27.47 -1.78
C ALA A 170 0.82 -26.68 -0.47
N ALA A 171 -0.41 -26.51 0.01
CA ALA A 171 -0.67 -25.85 1.30
C ALA A 171 0.06 -26.52 2.48
N ARG A 172 0.23 -27.85 2.43
CA ARG A 172 0.93 -28.60 3.49
C ARG A 172 2.43 -28.27 3.59
N THR A 173 3.05 -27.75 2.53
CA THR A 173 4.49 -27.46 2.52
C THR A 173 4.80 -26.02 2.89
N ILE A 174 3.93 -25.07 2.51
CA ILE A 174 4.06 -23.67 2.94
C ILE A 174 3.63 -23.45 4.40
N ARG A 175 2.61 -24.18 4.88
CA ARG A 175 2.02 -23.97 6.21
C ARG A 175 3.04 -24.04 7.36
N PRO A 176 3.93 -25.05 7.47
CA PRO A 176 4.92 -25.09 8.54
C PRO A 176 5.92 -23.92 8.49
N ARG A 177 6.24 -23.40 7.30
CA ARG A 177 7.16 -22.25 7.15
C ARG A 177 6.52 -20.95 7.63
N LEU A 178 5.24 -20.76 7.32
CA LEU A 178 4.47 -19.63 7.82
C LEU A 178 4.37 -19.68 9.35
N TRP A 179 4.02 -20.84 9.92
CA TRP A 179 3.91 -21.00 11.38
C TRP A 179 5.23 -20.79 12.11
N ARG A 180 6.37 -21.22 11.54
CA ARG A 180 7.69 -20.95 12.12
C ARG A 180 8.00 -19.45 12.24
N ASN A 181 7.39 -18.64 11.37
CA ASN A 181 7.54 -17.18 11.35
C ASN A 181 6.37 -16.46 12.04
N TRP A 182 5.37 -17.19 12.56
CA TRP A 182 4.12 -16.57 13.01
C TRP A 182 4.35 -15.57 14.13
N ASP A 183 5.01 -15.97 15.21
CA ASP A 183 5.22 -15.12 16.39
C ASP A 183 6.09 -13.87 16.07
N THR A 184 6.96 -13.96 15.07
CA THR A 184 7.81 -12.84 14.64
C THR A 184 7.01 -11.78 13.88
N TYR A 185 6.00 -12.17 13.12
CA TYR A 185 5.35 -11.30 12.13
C TYR A 185 3.86 -11.05 12.38
N CYS A 186 3.16 -11.95 13.07
CA CYS A 186 1.79 -11.73 13.52
C CYS A 186 1.81 -10.91 14.81
N THR A 187 2.07 -9.61 14.64
CA THR A 187 2.18 -8.65 15.73
C THR A 187 1.17 -7.52 15.54
N GLU A 188 0.84 -6.85 16.64
CA GLU A 188 0.05 -5.64 16.60
C GLU A 188 0.74 -4.54 15.79
N PHE A 189 -0.06 -3.74 15.10
CA PHE A 189 0.42 -2.59 14.36
C PHE A 189 0.66 -1.41 15.30
N PRO A 190 1.79 -0.67 15.18
CA PRO A 190 1.95 0.59 15.87
C PRO A 190 0.99 1.64 15.29
N ILE A 191 0.58 2.59 16.13
CA ILE A 191 -0.29 3.69 15.71
C ILE A 191 0.47 4.63 14.77
N CYS A 192 -0.10 4.86 13.59
CA CYS A 192 0.35 5.90 12.67
C CYS A 192 0.16 7.30 13.31
N LYS A 193 1.26 8.04 13.46
CA LYS A 193 1.31 9.35 14.10
C LYS A 193 0.87 10.47 13.16
N CYS A 194 0.39 11.57 13.70
CA CYS A 194 0.12 12.76 12.89
C CYS A 194 1.43 13.47 12.50
N THR A 195 1.55 13.86 11.23
CA THR A 195 2.63 14.71 10.73
C THR A 195 2.07 16.11 10.53
N ARG A 196 2.36 17.06 11.43
CA ARG A 196 1.92 18.47 11.23
C ARG A 196 2.83 19.16 10.22
N MET A 197 2.64 18.89 8.93
CA MET A 197 3.41 19.54 7.86
C MET A 197 2.47 20.17 6.82
N LYS A 198 2.83 21.37 6.34
CA LYS A 198 1.99 22.18 5.45
C LYS A 198 1.71 21.44 4.13
N LEU A 199 0.43 21.39 3.78
CA LEU A 199 -0.13 20.72 2.60
C LEU A 199 0.31 21.37 1.28
N LEU A 200 0.42 20.55 0.23
CA LEU A 200 0.27 20.97 -1.16
C LEU A 200 -1.14 20.56 -1.58
N SER A 201 -1.96 21.53 -1.99
CA SER A 201 -3.27 21.28 -2.59
C SER A 201 -3.08 20.67 -3.98
N ASP A 202 -3.84 19.62 -4.30
CA ASP A 202 -4.49 19.47 -5.61
C ASP A 202 -5.39 18.23 -5.59
N GLU A 203 -6.69 18.47 -5.43
CA GLU A 203 -7.74 17.50 -5.75
C GLU A 203 -8.07 17.62 -7.24
N GLN A 204 -7.88 16.54 -8.00
CA GLN A 204 -8.65 16.32 -9.22
C GLN A 204 -9.03 14.84 -9.32
N LEU A 205 -10.33 14.58 -9.48
CA LEU A 205 -10.92 13.25 -9.58
C LEU A 205 -11.77 13.14 -10.85
N LEU A 206 -11.46 12.09 -11.62
CA LEU A 206 -12.31 11.34 -12.59
C LEU A 206 -12.54 11.93 -14.00
N VAL A 207 -11.79 11.42 -14.99
CA VAL A 207 -12.19 11.42 -16.40
C VAL A 207 -11.85 10.05 -17.04
N GLY A 208 -12.78 9.51 -17.83
CA GLY A 208 -12.51 8.44 -18.82
C GLY A 208 -12.66 6.99 -18.34
N LEU A 209 -13.88 6.52 -18.03
CA LEU A 209 -14.14 5.12 -17.67
C LEU A 209 -15.13 4.44 -18.62
N ASP A 210 -14.88 3.17 -18.93
CA ASP A 210 -15.80 2.26 -19.60
C ASP A 210 -17.01 1.96 -18.70
N ARG A 211 -18.20 2.43 -19.11
CA ARG A 211 -19.46 2.38 -18.34
C ARG A 211 -20.29 1.11 -18.57
N SER A 212 -19.73 0.09 -19.22
CA SER A 212 -20.45 -1.15 -19.53
C SER A 212 -20.92 -1.96 -18.31
N VAL A 213 -20.30 -1.75 -17.13
CA VAL A 213 -20.63 -2.48 -15.90
C VAL A 213 -20.98 -1.53 -14.77
N GLU A 214 -22.19 -1.66 -14.22
CA GLU A 214 -22.67 -0.81 -13.13
C GLU A 214 -21.91 -0.99 -11.80
N PRO A 215 -21.81 0.07 -10.98
CA PRO A 215 -21.28 0.00 -9.62
C PRO A 215 -22.03 -1.02 -8.75
N VAL A 216 -21.35 -1.59 -7.76
CA VAL A 216 -22.03 -2.38 -6.72
C VAL A 216 -22.73 -1.46 -5.73
N THR A 217 -23.94 -1.83 -5.32
CA THR A 217 -24.75 -1.09 -4.34
C THR A 217 -24.79 -1.75 -2.97
N TRP A 218 -24.48 -3.05 -2.89
CA TRP A 218 -24.55 -3.86 -1.68
C TRP A 218 -23.24 -3.87 -0.87
N LEU A 219 -22.14 -3.37 -1.44
CA LEU A 219 -20.83 -3.31 -0.78
C LEU A 219 -20.32 -1.87 -0.74
N MET A 220 -20.09 -1.37 0.47
CA MET A 220 -19.53 -0.04 0.68
C MET A 220 -17.99 -0.10 0.60
N PRO A 221 -17.34 0.77 -0.19
CA PRO A 221 -15.88 0.80 -0.29
C PRO A 221 -15.22 1.53 0.89
N GLY A 222 -13.94 1.23 1.10
CA GLY A 222 -13.06 1.93 2.05
C GLY A 222 -12.80 1.18 3.36
N GLU A 223 -11.76 1.62 4.07
CA GLU A 223 -11.26 0.92 5.26
C GLU A 223 -12.26 0.90 6.43
N ASP A 224 -13.05 1.96 6.60
CA ASP A 224 -14.05 2.03 7.67
C ASP A 224 -15.17 1.01 7.46
N ALA A 225 -15.67 0.87 6.23
CA ALA A 225 -16.66 -0.13 5.86
C ALA A 225 -16.10 -1.56 5.97
N ALA A 226 -14.82 -1.76 5.62
CA ALA A 226 -14.16 -3.05 5.76
C ALA A 226 -14.03 -3.49 7.23
N LEU A 227 -13.72 -2.58 8.15
CA LEU A 227 -13.64 -2.87 9.59
C LEU A 227 -15.01 -3.19 10.20
N ASP A 228 -16.06 -2.46 9.80
CA ASP A 228 -17.43 -2.78 10.19
C ASP A 228 -17.86 -4.16 9.67
N HIS A 229 -17.52 -4.49 8.42
CA HIS A 229 -17.79 -5.79 7.84
C HIS A 229 -17.07 -6.93 8.59
N LEU A 230 -15.78 -6.76 8.89
CA LEU A 230 -15.01 -7.72 9.69
C LEU A 230 -15.63 -7.92 11.07
N SER A 231 -16.04 -6.83 11.73
CA SER A 231 -16.66 -6.89 13.06
C SER A 231 -17.98 -7.67 13.02
N LYS A 232 -18.81 -7.44 12.00
CA LYS A 232 -20.05 -8.20 11.76
C LYS A 232 -19.77 -9.67 11.49
N PHE A 233 -18.76 -9.98 10.68
CA PHE A 233 -18.38 -11.37 10.40
C PHE A 233 -17.89 -12.09 11.65
N ILE A 234 -17.02 -11.49 12.46
CA ILE A 234 -16.52 -12.09 13.71
C ILE A 234 -17.68 -12.45 14.65
N ASN A 235 -18.64 -11.54 14.78
CA ASN A 235 -19.84 -11.77 15.60
C ASN A 235 -20.73 -12.91 15.05
N ASN A 236 -20.70 -13.14 13.74
CA ASN A 236 -21.48 -14.17 13.04
C ASN A 236 -20.65 -15.39 12.61
N MET A 237 -19.41 -15.52 13.10
CA MET A 237 -18.48 -16.56 12.64
C MET A 237 -18.94 -17.99 13.02
N LYS A 238 -19.85 -18.11 14.00
CA LYS A 238 -20.50 -19.37 14.36
C LYS A 238 -21.24 -19.94 13.14
N GLY A 239 -20.81 -21.09 12.65
CA GLY A 239 -21.38 -21.71 11.44
C GLY A 239 -20.47 -21.63 10.20
N TYR A 240 -19.36 -20.87 10.25
CA TYR A 240 -18.43 -20.75 9.13
C TYR A 240 -17.84 -22.11 8.72
N SER A 241 -17.37 -22.90 9.69
CA SER A 241 -16.77 -24.22 9.43
C SER A 241 -17.72 -25.15 8.69
N GLU A 242 -19.00 -25.13 9.06
CA GLU A 242 -20.04 -26.01 8.54
C GLU A 242 -20.62 -25.51 7.22
N SER A 243 -20.69 -24.18 7.03
CA SER A 243 -21.49 -23.57 5.95
C SER A 243 -20.68 -22.80 4.91
N ARG A 244 -19.36 -22.62 5.06
CA ARG A 244 -18.51 -21.89 4.09
C ARG A 244 -18.51 -22.44 2.66
N ASN A 245 -18.94 -23.68 2.47
CA ASN A 245 -19.03 -24.36 1.17
C ASN A 245 -20.47 -24.41 0.62
N ASP A 246 -21.44 -23.85 1.33
CA ASP A 246 -22.85 -23.84 0.94
C ASP A 246 -23.23 -22.45 0.37
N PRO A 247 -23.34 -22.31 -0.96
CA PRO A 247 -23.63 -21.02 -1.59
C PRO A 247 -25.05 -20.51 -1.29
N THR A 248 -25.92 -21.32 -0.70
CA THR A 248 -27.26 -20.88 -0.28
C THR A 248 -27.25 -20.15 1.06
N LYS A 249 -26.12 -20.19 1.78
CA LYS A 249 -25.95 -19.58 3.10
C LYS A 249 -25.01 -18.39 3.03
N ASN A 250 -25.39 -17.32 3.74
CA ASN A 250 -24.51 -16.16 3.91
C ASN A 250 -23.50 -16.41 5.05
N ALA A 251 -22.61 -17.38 4.84
CA ALA A 251 -21.67 -17.88 5.84
C ALA A 251 -20.21 -17.51 5.57
N ILE A 252 -19.94 -16.71 4.53
CA ILE A 252 -18.59 -16.24 4.19
C ILE A 252 -18.30 -14.87 4.82
N SER A 253 -17.01 -14.53 4.90
CA SER A 253 -16.51 -13.27 5.44
C SER A 253 -16.74 -12.06 4.56
#